data_AF-A0A528AY43-F1
#
_entry.id   AF-A0A528AY43-F1
#
_cell.length_a   1.000
_cell.length_b   1.000
_cell.length_c   1.000
_cell.angle_alpha   90.00
_cell.angle_beta   90.00
_cell.angle_gamma   90.00
#
_symmetry.space_group_name_H-M   'P 1'
#
loop_
_entity.id
_entity.type
_entity.pdbx_description
1 polymer ?
#
loop_
_entity_poly.entity_id
_entity_poly.type
_entity_poly.pdbx_seq_one_letter_code
_entity_poly.pdbx_strand_id
1 'polypeptide(L)'
;CVLLPCLWTAAGAQGVSFPDLGSAVPGHIDTIYLDLARMVIPDLAADKDGFYRGSMPIEMRHIEGPDSGGSPPVTSGFSDAGVLQIKAGGKDRLAMLFDLGSSSDSAEGFAV
;
A
#
# COMPACT_ATOMS: atom_id res chain seq x y z
N CYS A 1 -37.41 0.11 29.73
CA CYS A 1 -36.42 -0.79 29.10
C CYS A 1 -36.60 -0.72 27.59
N VAL A 2 -35.68 -0.07 26.86
CA VAL A 2 -35.72 -0.02 25.40
C VAL A 2 -34.86 -1.18 24.90
N LEU A 3 -35.49 -2.17 24.26
CA LEU A 3 -34.82 -3.29 23.61
C LEU A 3 -34.22 -2.79 22.29
N LEU A 4 -32.89 -2.75 22.22
CA LEU A 4 -32.18 -2.48 20.97
C LEU A 4 -32.26 -3.74 20.10
N PRO A 5 -32.83 -3.71 18.88
CA PRO A 5 -32.79 -4.86 17.99
C PRO A 5 -31.34 -5.11 17.60
N CYS A 6 -30.81 -6.29 17.91
CA CYS A 6 -29.52 -6.74 17.41
C CYS A 6 -29.62 -6.94 15.89
N LEU A 7 -29.40 -5.88 15.13
CA LEU A 7 -29.23 -5.95 13.68
C LEU A 7 -27.91 -6.69 13.41
N TRP A 8 -28.00 -7.97 13.09
CA TRP A 8 -26.91 -8.76 12.55
C TRP A 8 -26.52 -8.19 11.18
N THR A 9 -25.70 -7.14 11.19
CA THR A 9 -25.00 -6.69 10.00
C THR A 9 -23.75 -7.54 9.92
N ALA A 10 -23.73 -8.53 9.02
CA ALA A 10 -22.50 -9.21 8.69
C ALA A 10 -21.55 -8.18 8.07
N ALA A 11 -20.40 -7.95 8.72
CA ALA A 11 -19.33 -7.17 8.13
C ALA A 11 -18.77 -7.97 6.95
N GLY A 12 -19.20 -7.63 5.73
CA GLY A 12 -18.65 -8.22 4.52
C GLY A 12 -17.19 -7.84 4.39
N ALA A 13 -16.30 -8.83 4.28
CA ALA A 13 -14.92 -8.60 3.90
C ALA A 13 -14.89 -7.88 2.55
N GLN A 14 -14.32 -6.68 2.52
CA GLN A 14 -14.11 -5.95 1.28
C GLN A 14 -13.03 -6.69 0.48
N GLY A 15 -13.30 -7.00 -0.78
CA GLY A 15 -12.34 -7.68 -1.65
C GLY A 15 -11.19 -6.76 -2.01
N VAL A 16 -9.96 -7.23 -1.81
CA VAL A 16 -8.75 -6.59 -2.35
C VAL A 16 -8.66 -6.91 -3.84
N SER A 17 -8.33 -5.92 -4.66
CA SER A 17 -8.01 -6.10 -6.07
C SER A 17 -6.52 -5.87 -6.32
N PHE A 18 -6.01 -6.41 -7.43
CA PHE A 18 -4.61 -6.26 -7.85
C PHE A 18 -4.57 -5.72 -9.30
N PRO A 19 -4.84 -4.41 -9.49
CA PRO A 19 -4.84 -3.82 -10.82
C PRO A 19 -3.43 -3.70 -11.39
N ASP A 20 -3.31 -3.69 -12.72
CA ASP A 20 -2.07 -3.27 -13.37
C ASP A 20 -1.77 -1.80 -13.02
N LEU A 21 -0.52 -1.48 -12.72
CA LEU A 21 -0.13 -0.13 -12.33
C LEU A 21 -0.31 0.89 -13.48
N GLY A 22 -0.25 0.42 -14.74
CA GLY A 22 -0.54 1.24 -15.92
C GLY A 22 -2.03 1.58 -16.11
N SER A 23 -2.92 0.96 -15.34
CA SER A 23 -4.37 1.18 -15.45
C SER A 23 -4.85 2.42 -14.68
N ALA A 24 -5.95 3.01 -15.16
CA ALA A 24 -6.56 4.19 -14.54
C ALA A 24 -7.17 3.86 -13.17
N VAL A 25 -7.03 4.79 -12.23
CA VAL A 25 -7.69 4.70 -10.93
C VAL A 25 -9.19 5.00 -11.13
N PRO A 26 -10.11 4.12 -10.72
CA PRO A 26 -11.54 4.33 -10.91
C PRO A 26 -12.01 5.66 -10.30
N GLY A 27 -12.70 6.48 -11.10
CA GLY A 27 -13.17 7.80 -10.70
C GLY A 27 -12.15 8.93 -10.88
N HIS A 28 -10.94 8.64 -11.37
CA HIS A 28 -9.88 9.63 -11.62
C HIS A 28 -9.39 9.51 -13.07
N ILE A 29 -9.77 10.46 -13.93
CA ILE A 29 -9.56 10.38 -15.38
C ILE A 29 -8.08 10.54 -15.77
N ASP A 30 -7.31 11.30 -15.00
CA ASP A 30 -5.93 11.67 -15.32
C ASP A 30 -4.93 11.07 -14.32
N THR A 31 -5.27 9.94 -13.68
CA THR A 31 -4.41 9.30 -12.68
C THR A 31 -4.41 7.80 -12.88
N ILE A 32 -3.21 7.24 -13.04
CA ILE A 32 -3.00 5.79 -13.05
C ILE A 32 -2.41 5.34 -11.70
N TYR A 33 -2.54 4.05 -11.39
CA TYR A 33 -1.99 3.51 -10.13
C TYR A 33 -0.48 3.69 -10.01
N LEU A 34 0.25 3.73 -11.13
CA LEU A 34 1.67 4.04 -11.17
C LEU A 34 2.00 5.44 -10.64
N ASP A 35 1.13 6.43 -10.88
CA ASP A 35 1.33 7.77 -10.35
C ASP A 35 1.23 7.77 -8.82
N LEU A 36 0.34 6.95 -8.27
CA LEU A 36 0.23 6.76 -6.82
C LEU A 36 1.43 6.01 -6.24
N ALA A 37 1.92 4.98 -6.93
CA ALA A 37 3.12 4.25 -6.54
C ALA A 37 4.38 5.14 -6.57
N ARG A 38 4.45 6.10 -7.51
CA ARG A 38 5.52 7.11 -7.58
C ARG A 38 5.55 8.08 -6.42
N MET A 39 4.48 8.18 -5.63
CA MET A 39 4.54 8.92 -4.36
C MET A 39 5.42 8.21 -3.33
N VAL A 40 5.63 6.89 -3.47
CA VAL A 40 6.48 6.08 -2.59
C VAL A 40 7.87 5.91 -3.18
N ILE A 41 7.99 5.54 -4.47
CA ILE A 41 9.28 5.42 -5.19
C ILE A 41 9.26 6.40 -6.38
N PRO A 42 9.84 7.62 -6.27
CA PRO A 42 9.65 8.68 -7.25
C PRO A 42 10.10 8.37 -8.69
N ASP A 43 11.16 7.59 -8.84
CA ASP A 43 11.72 7.20 -10.13
C ASP A 43 11.23 5.83 -10.62
N LEU A 44 10.14 5.33 -10.04
CA LEU A 44 9.52 4.06 -10.44
C LEU A 44 9.08 4.11 -11.92
N ALA A 45 9.57 3.14 -12.68
CA ALA A 45 9.28 2.97 -14.10
C ALA A 45 9.08 1.49 -14.43
N ALA A 46 8.43 1.22 -15.56
CA ALA A 46 8.34 -0.14 -16.07
C ALA A 46 9.75 -0.67 -16.39
N ASP A 47 10.02 -1.90 -15.96
CA ASP A 47 11.19 -2.70 -16.32
C ASP A 47 10.76 -3.82 -17.29
N LYS A 48 11.68 -4.70 -17.63
CA LYS A 48 11.44 -5.96 -18.35
C LYS A 48 10.40 -6.82 -17.62
N ASP A 49 9.68 -7.62 -18.39
CA ASP A 49 8.77 -8.67 -17.91
C ASP A 49 7.55 -8.18 -17.12
N GLY A 50 7.14 -6.92 -17.28
CA GLY A 50 5.92 -6.37 -16.66
C GLY A 50 6.11 -5.95 -15.20
N PHE A 51 7.34 -5.95 -14.70
CA PHE A 51 7.69 -5.44 -13.37
C PHE A 51 7.92 -3.94 -13.40
N TYR A 52 7.86 -3.31 -12.24
CA TYR A 52 8.20 -1.90 -12.06
C TYR A 52 9.42 -1.78 -11.16
N ARG A 53 10.42 -0.99 -11.58
CA ARG A 53 11.64 -0.74 -10.82
C ARG A 53 11.96 0.75 -10.67
N GLY A 54 12.60 1.08 -9.56
CA GLY A 54 13.10 2.41 -9.21
C GLY A 54 14.26 2.30 -8.22
N SER A 55 14.65 3.45 -7.66
CA SER A 55 15.71 3.56 -6.67
C SER A 55 15.21 3.17 -5.26
N MET A 56 15.27 4.08 -4.28
CA MET A 56 14.80 3.84 -2.93
C MET A 56 13.43 4.48 -2.71
N PRO A 57 12.59 3.88 -1.84
CA PRO A 57 11.43 4.57 -1.32
C PRO A 57 11.82 5.90 -0.66
N ILE A 58 10.89 6.85 -0.66
CA ILE A 58 11.01 8.07 0.13
C ILE A 58 11.13 7.73 1.63
N GLU A 59 11.68 8.67 2.40
CA GLU A 59 11.62 8.61 3.85
C GLU A 59 10.16 8.60 4.34
N MET A 60 9.80 7.54 5.07
CA MET A 60 8.44 7.34 5.57
C MET A 60 8.36 7.67 7.07
N ARG A 61 7.31 8.37 7.47
CA ARG A 61 7.04 8.62 8.89
C ARG A 61 6.74 7.29 9.60
N HIS A 62 7.52 6.96 10.62
CA HIS A 62 7.27 5.78 11.45
C HIS A 62 5.94 5.89 12.21
N ILE A 63 5.24 4.77 12.39
CA ILE A 63 3.92 4.74 13.05
C ILE A 63 4.01 5.08 14.54
N GLU A 64 5.10 4.70 15.20
CA GLU A 64 5.36 4.98 16.63
C GLU A 64 5.73 6.44 16.91
N GLY A 65 6.06 7.22 15.88
CA GLY A 65 6.44 8.62 16.02
C GLY A 65 7.83 8.94 15.45
N PRO A 66 8.27 10.20 15.54
CA PRO A 66 9.50 10.69 14.93
C PRO A 66 10.78 10.14 15.59
N ASP A 67 10.68 9.65 16.83
CA ASP A 67 11.81 9.11 17.60
C ASP A 67 12.10 7.64 17.25
N SER A 68 11.19 6.98 16.54
CA SER A 68 11.40 5.67 15.95
C SER A 68 11.80 5.83 14.48
N GLY A 69 12.71 5.00 14.01
CA GLY A 69 13.26 5.11 12.66
C GLY A 69 13.78 3.79 12.12
N GLY A 70 14.39 3.90 10.95
CA GLY A 70 14.90 2.81 10.15
C GLY A 70 14.84 3.24 8.69
N SER A 71 15.90 3.00 7.93
CA SER A 71 15.86 3.28 6.50
C SER A 71 14.83 2.36 5.83
N PRO A 72 14.05 2.84 4.85
CA PRO A 72 13.22 1.97 4.05
C PRO A 72 14.05 0.79 3.51
N PRO A 73 13.45 -0.41 3.34
CA PRO A 73 14.14 -1.52 2.70
C PRO A 73 14.77 -1.08 1.39
N VAL A 74 15.96 -1.62 1.09
CA VAL A 74 16.62 -1.47 -0.22
C VAL A 74 15.89 -2.32 -1.27
N THR A 75 14.63 -2.01 -1.52
CA THR A 75 13.87 -2.57 -2.63
C THR A 75 13.97 -1.65 -3.83
N SER A 76 14.18 -2.27 -4.99
CA SER A 76 14.25 -1.58 -6.26
C SER A 76 12.96 -1.68 -7.05
N GLY A 77 11.84 -2.16 -6.48
CA GLY A 77 10.61 -2.32 -7.27
C GLY A 77 9.46 -3.07 -6.58
N PHE A 78 8.35 -3.17 -7.31
CA PHE A 78 7.13 -3.85 -6.89
C PHE A 78 6.71 -4.89 -7.93
N SER A 79 6.15 -6.01 -7.47
CA SER A 79 5.51 -7.01 -8.33
C SER A 79 4.03 -6.68 -8.57
N ASP A 80 3.35 -6.19 -7.54
CA ASP A 80 1.93 -5.83 -7.56
C ASP A 80 1.61 -4.74 -6.51
N ALA A 81 0.35 -4.29 -6.51
CA ALA A 81 -0.19 -3.45 -5.45
C ALA A 81 -1.60 -3.95 -5.09
N GLY A 82 -1.80 -4.28 -3.81
CA GLY A 82 -3.12 -4.59 -3.29
C GLY A 82 -3.92 -3.31 -3.12
N VAL A 83 -5.11 -3.24 -3.72
CA VAL A 83 -5.97 -2.06 -3.70
C VAL A 83 -7.28 -2.37 -3.00
N LEU A 84 -7.65 -1.49 -2.07
CA LEU A 84 -8.88 -1.61 -1.30
C LEU A 84 -9.59 -0.26 -1.20
N GLN A 85 -10.85 -0.23 -1.61
CA GLN A 85 -11.72 0.92 -1.36
C GLN A 85 -12.20 0.88 0.10
N ILE A 86 -12.05 1.99 0.81
CA ILE A 86 -12.42 2.12 2.21
C ILE A 86 -13.27 3.39 2.42
N LYS A 87 -14.04 3.40 3.51
CA LYS A 87 -14.65 4.62 4.05
C LYS A 87 -13.94 5.03 5.33
N ALA A 88 -13.34 6.22 5.35
CA ALA A 88 -12.66 6.72 6.55
C ALA A 88 -12.87 8.23 6.73
N GLY A 89 -13.35 8.61 7.92
CA GLY A 89 -13.73 10.00 8.23
C GLY A 89 -14.90 10.50 7.38
N GLY A 90 -15.86 9.63 7.06
CA GLY A 90 -17.04 9.95 6.25
C GLY A 90 -16.77 10.13 4.75
N LYS A 91 -15.55 9.85 4.29
CA LYS A 91 -15.14 9.99 2.88
C LYS A 91 -14.74 8.65 2.29
N ASP A 92 -15.02 8.47 1.01
CA ASP A 92 -14.44 7.38 0.21
C ASP A 92 -12.94 7.63 0.05
N ARG A 93 -12.15 6.58 0.26
CA ARG A 93 -10.69 6.61 0.12
C ARG A 93 -10.19 5.31 -0.49
N LEU A 94 -9.03 5.42 -1.12
CA LEU A 94 -8.27 4.28 -1.60
C LEU A 94 -7.16 3.94 -0.60
N ALA A 95 -7.07 2.68 -0.19
CA ALA A 95 -5.89 2.14 0.47
C ALA A 95 -5.11 1.30 -0.55
N MET A 96 -3.81 1.50 -0.59
CA MET A 96 -2.88 0.72 -1.41
C MET A 96 -1.84 0.07 -0.51
N LEU A 97 -1.61 -1.21 -0.73
CA LEU A 97 -0.58 -2.00 -0.07
C LEU A 97 0.49 -2.36 -1.10
N PHE A 98 1.72 -1.94 -0.81
CA PHE A 98 2.89 -2.30 -1.60
C PHE A 98 3.82 -3.17 -0.75
N ASP A 99 4.29 -4.28 -1.31
CA ASP A 99 5.34 -5.06 -0.69
C ASP A 99 6.71 -4.45 -1.04
N LEU A 100 7.38 -3.91 -0.02
CA LEU A 100 8.70 -3.30 -0.14
C LEU A 100 9.83 -4.29 0.13
N GLY A 101 9.55 -5.58 0.25
CA GLY A 101 10.55 -6.59 0.59
C GLY A 101 11.09 -6.43 2.01
N SER A 102 12.27 -7.02 2.26
CA SER A 102 12.90 -7.06 3.58
C SER A 102 13.99 -6.00 3.75
N SER A 103 14.03 -5.36 4.92
CA SER A 103 15.16 -4.54 5.34
C SER A 103 16.30 -5.42 5.85
N SER A 104 17.55 -5.06 5.52
CA SER A 104 18.74 -5.72 6.07
C SER A 104 18.91 -5.52 7.58
N ASP A 105 18.26 -4.50 8.16
CA ASP A 105 18.13 -4.31 9.61
C ASP A 105 17.08 -5.22 10.26
N SER A 106 16.52 -6.19 9.51
CA SER A 106 15.75 -7.29 10.11
C SER A 106 16.66 -8.14 10.97
N ALA A 107 16.51 -7.99 12.29
CA ALA A 107 17.16 -8.74 13.35
C ALA A 107 17.81 -10.07 12.90
N GLU A 108 19.13 -10.05 12.66
CA GLU A 108 19.93 -11.26 12.72
C GLU A 108 19.70 -11.90 14.11
N GLY A 109 18.98 -13.02 14.16
CA GLY A 109 18.69 -13.68 15.44
C GLY A 109 17.49 -14.62 15.52
N PHE A 110 16.84 -15.03 14.41
CA PHE A 110 15.94 -16.19 14.49
C PHE A 110 16.79 -17.46 14.61
N ALA A 111 16.71 -18.10 15.78
CA ALA A 111 17.23 -19.46 15.97
C ALA A 111 16.56 -20.41 14.97
N VAL A 112 17.38 -21.20 14.28
CA VAL A 112 16.96 -22.34 13.45
C VAL A 112 16.65 -23.56 14.30
#